data_AF-E3BLN4-F1
#
_entry.id   AF-E3BLN4-F1
#
_cell.length_a   1.000
_cell.length_b   1.000
_cell.length_c   1.000
_cell.angle_alpha   90.00
_cell.angle_beta   90.00
_cell.angle_gamma   90.00
#
_symmetry.space_group_name_H-M   'P 1'
#
loop_
_entity.id
_entity.type
_entity.pdbx_description
1 polymer ?
#
loop_
_entity_poly.entity_id
_entity_poly.type
_entity_poly.pdbx_seq_one_letter_code
_entity_poly.pdbx_strand_id
1 'polypeptide(L)'
;MRVWTIILVALCSFYASADQTSSMSLLDNRFRVDPSIKQINFVIYRAKPSKPVVLVRPDGEKYYVSNHPSNVSWYQESSMDIISIDNPMPGPWQAIGKITPKNNIVLISHLKLSTDRLPYRLYQGELLKFNARLTADGEPLVLRDFLNRVKLKVTFTKFIENEEAVVSGKKPSPEVIGEFADNGKGLDEVAGDGVFTVELPITSAPGKYRAQITSGNGVFMRAQEQEVLVYPTPVQATFIQSHDEEQPNQVVVSGEEGIIEPGSLAGTIEHITPYDDVTTVQGSADPD
;
A
#
# COMPACT_ATOMS: atom_id res chain seq x y z
N MET A 1 67.69 -4.69 -70.92
CA MET A 1 68.73 -3.78 -70.39
C MET A 1 68.05 -2.53 -69.88
N ARG A 2 68.44 -2.05 -68.70
CA ARG A 2 68.03 -0.83 -67.97
C ARG A 2 66.87 -0.95 -66.97
N VAL A 3 67.34 -1.16 -65.74
CA VAL A 3 66.78 -0.91 -64.41
C VAL A 3 66.32 0.54 -64.27
N TRP A 4 65.19 0.77 -63.59
CA TRP A 4 64.97 1.97 -62.78
C TRP A 4 64.08 1.64 -61.57
N THR A 5 64.73 1.55 -60.41
CA THR A 5 64.17 1.83 -59.08
C THR A 5 63.71 3.28 -59.02
N ILE A 6 62.57 3.57 -58.35
CA ILE A 6 62.42 4.70 -57.42
C ILE A 6 61.02 4.73 -56.74
N ILE A 7 61.08 4.62 -55.42
CA ILE A 7 60.38 5.37 -54.37
C ILE A 7 58.86 5.14 -54.12
N LEU A 8 58.68 4.47 -52.98
CA LEU A 8 57.58 4.41 -52.02
C LEU A 8 56.89 5.76 -51.75
N VAL A 9 55.56 5.83 -51.94
CA VAL A 9 54.69 6.75 -51.20
C VAL A 9 53.50 5.94 -50.69
N ALA A 10 53.54 5.61 -49.40
CA ALA A 10 52.41 5.03 -48.69
C ALA A 10 51.37 6.14 -48.44
N LEU A 11 50.28 6.15 -49.22
CA LEU A 11 49.09 6.90 -48.85
C LEU A 11 48.38 6.14 -47.71
N CYS A 12 48.68 6.53 -46.49
CA CYS A 12 47.81 6.26 -45.34
C CYS A 12 46.54 7.10 -45.51
N SER A 13 45.51 6.53 -46.13
CA SER A 13 44.16 7.03 -46.01
C SER A 13 43.74 6.85 -44.54
N PHE A 14 43.85 7.91 -43.75
CA PHE A 14 43.12 8.04 -42.50
C PHE A 14 41.64 8.04 -42.85
N TYR A 15 41.02 6.86 -42.83
CA TYR A 15 39.58 6.78 -42.62
C TYR A 15 39.36 7.16 -41.16
N ALA A 16 39.18 8.46 -40.92
CA ALA A 16 38.56 8.92 -39.70
C ALA A 16 37.16 8.29 -39.67
N SER A 17 36.96 7.32 -38.80
CA SER A 17 35.64 6.84 -38.42
C SER A 17 34.87 8.06 -37.90
N ALA A 18 34.03 8.63 -38.75
CA ALA A 18 32.95 9.48 -38.28
C ALA A 18 31.97 8.55 -37.57
N ASP A 19 32.07 8.48 -36.25
CA ASP A 19 31.03 7.91 -35.40
C ASP A 19 29.79 8.82 -35.52
N GLN A 20 29.05 8.66 -36.62
CA GLN A 20 27.71 9.19 -36.77
C GLN A 20 26.73 8.28 -36.00
N THR A 21 26.93 8.16 -34.70
CA THR A 21 25.86 7.78 -33.76
C THR A 21 25.35 9.05 -33.08
N SER A 22 24.92 10.01 -33.90
CA SER A 22 24.24 11.22 -33.44
C SER A 22 22.98 11.45 -34.27
N SER A 23 22.17 10.40 -34.41
CA SER A 23 20.79 10.51 -34.88
C SER A 23 20.02 9.24 -34.50
N MET A 24 19.11 9.38 -33.52
CA MET A 24 17.99 8.48 -33.15
C MET A 24 17.99 8.07 -31.66
N SER A 25 17.72 9.07 -30.81
CA SER A 25 17.11 8.87 -29.48
C SER A 25 16.09 10.01 -29.22
N LEU A 26 15.51 10.55 -30.30
CA LEU A 26 14.51 11.63 -30.25
C LEU A 26 13.07 11.09 -30.14
N LEU A 27 12.91 9.76 -30.01
CA LEU A 27 11.63 9.05 -29.92
C LEU A 27 11.26 8.66 -28.47
N ASP A 28 12.11 8.95 -27.49
CA ASP A 28 12.42 7.95 -26.46
C ASP A 28 11.56 7.91 -25.19
N ASN A 29 10.45 8.62 -25.09
CA ASN A 29 9.56 8.55 -23.90
C ASN A 29 8.08 8.79 -24.26
N ARG A 30 7.66 8.33 -25.45
CA ARG A 30 6.27 8.36 -25.90
C ARG A 30 5.62 7.01 -25.71
N PHE A 31 4.37 7.00 -25.29
CA PHE A 31 3.59 5.78 -25.11
C PHE A 31 2.13 6.02 -25.49
N ARG A 32 1.43 4.95 -25.84
CA ARG A 32 0.03 5.03 -26.25
C ARG A 32 -0.85 4.44 -25.16
N VAL A 33 -1.87 5.19 -24.75
CA VAL A 33 -2.92 4.72 -23.84
C VAL A 33 -4.11 4.27 -24.66
N ASP A 34 -4.55 3.03 -24.43
CA ASP A 34 -5.73 2.45 -25.10
C ASP A 34 -7.04 2.99 -24.49
N PRO A 35 -8.10 3.19 -25.30
CA PRO A 35 -9.42 3.61 -24.79
C PRO A 35 -10.05 2.71 -23.72
N SER A 36 -9.67 1.44 -23.62
CA SER A 36 -10.20 0.52 -22.60
C SER A 36 -9.65 0.80 -21.20
N ILE A 37 -8.52 1.50 -21.10
CA ILE A 37 -7.81 1.70 -19.84
C ILE A 37 -8.58 2.70 -18.97
N LYS A 38 -9.15 2.19 -17.87
CA LYS A 38 -9.83 3.02 -16.87
C LYS A 38 -8.88 3.71 -15.90
N GLN A 39 -7.70 3.13 -15.69
CA GLN A 39 -6.67 3.70 -14.81
C GLN A 39 -5.30 3.25 -15.29
N ILE A 40 -4.34 4.16 -15.22
CA ILE A 40 -2.94 3.89 -15.54
C ILE A 40 -2.02 4.50 -14.49
N ASN A 41 -0.95 3.78 -14.16
CA ASN A 41 0.13 4.30 -13.32
C ASN A 41 1.42 4.31 -14.13
N PHE A 42 2.09 5.46 -14.16
CA PHE A 42 3.40 5.66 -14.78
C PHE A 42 4.46 5.59 -13.70
N VAL A 43 5.35 4.62 -13.76
CA VAL A 43 6.54 4.56 -12.89
C VAL A 43 7.74 5.01 -13.72
N ILE A 44 8.20 6.24 -13.48
CA ILE A 44 9.19 6.90 -14.31
C ILE A 44 10.49 7.06 -13.53
N TYR A 45 11.53 6.36 -13.97
CA TYR A 45 12.86 6.39 -13.37
C TYR A 45 13.68 7.54 -13.95
N ARG A 46 14.23 8.36 -13.04
CA ARG A 46 14.95 9.58 -13.37
C ARG A 46 16.44 9.47 -13.03
N ALA A 47 17.28 10.09 -13.85
CA ALA A 47 18.69 10.25 -13.56
C ALA A 47 18.88 11.15 -12.33
N LYS A 48 19.81 10.79 -11.45
CA LYS A 48 20.14 11.60 -10.26
C LYS A 48 21.35 12.51 -10.55
N PRO A 49 21.31 13.80 -10.17
CA PRO A 49 20.15 14.59 -9.75
C PRO A 49 19.32 15.10 -10.96
N SER A 50 17.98 15.12 -10.83
CA SER A 50 17.10 15.71 -11.83
C SER A 50 15.81 16.27 -11.24
N LYS A 51 15.17 17.17 -11.99
CA LYS A 51 13.82 17.65 -11.70
C LYS A 51 12.78 16.56 -12.03
N PRO A 52 11.59 16.62 -11.43
CA PRO A 52 10.46 15.76 -11.81
C PRO A 52 10.16 15.84 -13.30
N VAL A 53 9.58 14.78 -13.84
CA VAL A 53 9.17 14.79 -15.25
C VAL A 53 7.97 15.71 -15.48
N VAL A 54 7.79 16.11 -16.73
CA VAL A 54 6.56 16.74 -17.22
C VAL A 54 5.83 15.71 -18.06
N LEU A 55 4.56 15.46 -17.77
CA LEU A 55 3.73 14.54 -18.53
C LEU A 55 2.90 15.34 -19.54
N VAL A 56 3.03 15.02 -20.83
CA VAL A 56 2.34 15.69 -21.93
C VAL A 56 1.24 14.76 -22.44
N ARG A 57 0.02 15.29 -22.45
CA ARG A 57 -1.19 14.64 -22.92
C ARG A 57 -1.26 14.53 -24.45
N PRO A 58 -2.18 13.71 -25.00
CA PRO A 58 -2.48 13.65 -26.43
C PRO A 58 -2.90 14.98 -27.07
N ASP A 59 -3.56 15.85 -26.30
CA ASP A 59 -3.98 17.20 -26.72
C ASP A 59 -2.90 18.28 -26.52
N GLY A 60 -1.73 17.91 -25.99
CA GLY A 60 -0.59 18.80 -25.76
C GLY A 60 -0.59 19.54 -24.42
N GLU A 61 -1.63 19.40 -23.59
CA GLU A 61 -1.61 19.95 -22.23
C GLU A 61 -0.57 19.22 -21.36
N LYS A 62 0.04 19.97 -20.44
CA LYS A 62 1.18 19.52 -19.64
C LYS A 62 0.80 19.42 -18.17
N TYR A 63 1.04 18.25 -17.60
CA TYR A 63 0.94 18.01 -16.16
C TYR A 63 2.31 18.08 -15.50
N TYR A 64 2.32 18.71 -14.33
CA TYR A 64 3.48 18.89 -13.46
C TYR A 64 3.11 18.40 -12.06
N VAL A 65 4.09 18.04 -11.24
CA VAL A 65 3.89 17.67 -9.82
C VAL A 65 2.99 18.65 -9.07
N SER A 66 3.18 19.95 -9.28
CA SER A 66 2.44 21.01 -8.59
C SER A 66 1.19 21.48 -9.31
N ASN A 67 0.95 21.02 -10.55
CA ASN A 67 -0.15 21.48 -11.38
C ASN A 67 -0.64 20.34 -12.28
N HIS A 68 -1.69 19.68 -11.81
CA HIS A 68 -2.40 18.60 -12.49
C HIS A 68 -3.86 18.61 -12.01
N PRO A 69 -4.80 18.05 -12.81
CA PRO A 69 -6.19 17.95 -12.41
C PRO A 69 -6.40 16.96 -11.25
N SER A 70 -7.60 16.96 -10.69
CA SER A 70 -7.95 16.13 -9.52
C SER A 70 -7.99 14.63 -9.77
N ASN A 71 -8.14 14.19 -11.02
CA ASN A 71 -8.07 12.79 -11.42
C ASN A 71 -6.63 12.27 -11.59
N VAL A 72 -5.64 13.12 -11.31
CA VAL A 72 -4.21 12.78 -11.35
C VAL A 72 -3.65 12.85 -9.94
N SER A 73 -2.91 11.83 -9.56
CA SER A 73 -2.07 11.84 -8.36
C SER A 73 -0.62 11.65 -8.74
N TRP A 74 0.26 12.38 -8.05
CA TRP A 74 1.67 12.41 -8.35
C TRP A 74 2.48 12.18 -7.08
N TYR A 75 3.13 11.03 -7.01
CA TYR A 75 4.08 10.69 -5.96
C TYR A 75 5.51 10.88 -6.46
N GLN A 76 6.29 11.72 -5.79
CA GLN A 76 7.63 12.09 -6.21
C GLN A 76 8.68 11.61 -5.19
N GLU A 77 9.77 11.03 -5.69
CA GLU A 77 10.99 10.76 -4.93
C GLU A 77 12.26 11.28 -5.61
N SER A 78 13.43 11.01 -5.05
CA SER A 78 14.72 11.51 -5.56
C SER A 78 15.11 10.95 -6.94
N SER A 79 14.71 9.72 -7.27
CA SER A 79 15.03 9.03 -8.55
C SER A 79 13.82 8.53 -9.32
N MET A 80 12.61 8.84 -8.88
CA MET A 80 11.41 8.24 -9.46
C MET A 80 10.21 9.16 -9.29
N ASP A 81 9.31 9.10 -10.27
CA ASP A 81 7.96 9.65 -10.18
C ASP A 81 6.97 8.50 -10.40
N ILE A 82 5.93 8.42 -9.57
CA ILE A 82 4.76 7.58 -9.80
C ILE A 82 3.57 8.51 -10.08
N ILE A 83 3.00 8.40 -11.28
CA ILE A 83 1.88 9.24 -11.71
C ILE A 83 0.68 8.33 -11.96
N SER A 84 -0.36 8.49 -11.16
CA SER A 84 -1.59 7.70 -11.23
C SER A 84 -2.68 8.55 -11.86
N ILE A 85 -3.27 8.08 -12.96
CA ILE A 85 -4.33 8.80 -13.67
C ILE A 85 -5.57 7.93 -13.74
N ASP A 86 -6.67 8.43 -13.19
CA ASP A 86 -8.01 7.85 -13.37
C ASP A 86 -8.67 8.41 -14.64
N ASN A 87 -9.27 7.52 -15.42
CA ASN A 87 -9.85 7.79 -16.74
C ASN A 87 -8.91 8.61 -17.66
N PRO A 88 -7.70 8.11 -17.98
CA PRO A 88 -6.75 8.84 -18.81
C PRO A 88 -7.28 9.08 -20.24
N MET A 89 -6.93 10.22 -20.83
CA MET A 89 -7.23 10.50 -22.25
C MET A 89 -6.58 9.43 -23.14
N PRO A 90 -7.33 8.75 -24.03
CA PRO A 90 -6.74 7.80 -24.96
C PRO A 90 -5.85 8.48 -25.99
N GLY A 91 -4.78 7.81 -26.42
CA GLY A 91 -3.88 8.33 -27.46
C GLY A 91 -2.42 8.43 -27.03
N PRO A 92 -1.60 9.20 -27.77
CA PRO A 92 -0.16 9.33 -27.50
C PRO A 92 0.11 10.29 -26.35
N TRP A 93 0.84 9.82 -25.36
CA TRP A 93 1.36 10.59 -24.24
C TRP A 93 2.88 10.65 -24.31
N GLN A 94 3.48 11.65 -23.67
CA GLN A 94 4.92 11.80 -23.62
C GLN A 94 5.41 12.24 -22.24
N ALA A 95 6.44 11.59 -21.71
CA ALA A 95 7.15 12.09 -20.53
C ALA A 95 8.42 12.87 -20.95
N ILE A 96 8.61 14.05 -20.37
CA ILE A 96 9.76 14.93 -20.63
C ILE A 96 10.57 15.08 -19.35
N GLY A 97 11.85 14.72 -19.39
CA GLY A 97 12.76 14.87 -18.25
C GLY A 97 14.10 14.18 -18.49
N LYS A 98 15.00 14.25 -17.49
CA LYS A 98 16.25 13.46 -17.50
C LYS A 98 15.96 12.02 -17.06
N ILE A 99 15.46 11.23 -18.00
CA ILE A 99 14.97 9.87 -17.79
C ILE A 99 16.12 8.88 -18.14
N THR A 100 16.35 7.84 -17.33
CA THR A 100 17.57 6.98 -17.40
C THR A 100 17.55 5.94 -18.53
N PRO A 101 18.42 5.93 -19.56
CA PRO A 101 18.25 5.25 -20.87
C PRO A 101 17.90 3.74 -20.98
N LYS A 102 17.84 2.95 -19.90
CA LYS A 102 17.88 1.47 -19.97
C LYS A 102 16.53 0.74 -19.92
N ASN A 103 15.46 1.40 -19.50
CA ASN A 103 14.02 1.12 -19.63
C ASN A 103 13.29 1.93 -18.54
N ASN A 104 12.68 3.05 -18.92
CA ASN A 104 12.68 4.18 -18.00
C ASN A 104 11.28 4.57 -17.51
N ILE A 105 10.25 3.99 -18.12
CA ILE A 105 8.84 4.22 -17.84
C ILE A 105 8.15 2.87 -17.84
N VAL A 106 7.68 2.43 -16.69
CA VAL A 106 6.84 1.24 -16.56
C VAL A 106 5.38 1.70 -16.52
N LEU A 107 4.56 1.11 -17.38
CA LEU A 107 3.13 1.35 -17.43
C LEU A 107 2.41 0.22 -16.70
N ILE A 108 1.58 0.57 -15.73
CA ILE A 108 0.75 -0.40 -15.01
C ILE A 108 -0.71 -0.04 -15.27
N SER A 109 -1.37 -0.82 -16.11
CA SER A 109 -2.81 -0.75 -16.37
C SER A 109 -3.58 -1.78 -15.56
N HIS A 110 -4.90 -1.60 -15.49
CA HIS A 110 -5.83 -2.55 -14.86
C HIS A 110 -5.45 -2.94 -13.43
N LEU A 111 -4.77 -2.04 -12.70
CA LEU A 111 -4.37 -2.27 -11.33
C LEU A 111 -5.62 -2.47 -10.46
N LYS A 112 -5.70 -3.62 -9.81
CA LYS A 112 -6.82 -4.01 -8.96
C LYS A 112 -6.31 -4.36 -7.58
N LEU A 113 -6.92 -3.70 -6.59
CA LEU A 113 -6.82 -4.07 -5.19
C LEU A 113 -7.90 -5.10 -4.88
N SER A 114 -7.50 -6.20 -4.26
CA SER A 114 -8.39 -7.19 -3.67
C SER A 114 -7.98 -7.43 -2.23
N THR A 115 -8.92 -7.44 -1.31
CA THR A 115 -8.67 -7.76 0.09
C THR A 115 -9.35 -9.06 0.49
N ASP A 116 -8.94 -9.61 1.63
CA ASP A 116 -9.81 -10.52 2.37
C ASP A 116 -11.12 -9.80 2.72
N ARG A 117 -12.18 -10.56 3.04
CA ARG A 117 -13.42 -9.96 3.55
C ARG A 117 -13.30 -9.79 5.05
N LEU A 118 -13.60 -8.59 5.55
CA LEU A 118 -13.74 -8.41 6.98
C LEU A 118 -14.97 -9.19 7.47
N PRO A 119 -14.95 -9.77 8.67
CA PRO A 119 -16.15 -10.24 9.32
C PRO A 119 -17.20 -9.12 9.40
N TYR A 120 -18.48 -9.45 9.20
CA TYR A 120 -19.55 -8.46 9.34
C TYR A 120 -19.75 -8.04 10.80
N ARG A 121 -19.47 -8.96 11.73
CA ARG A 121 -19.47 -8.73 13.17
C ARG A 121 -18.03 -8.77 13.65
N LEU A 122 -17.62 -7.66 14.26
CA LEU A 122 -16.34 -7.46 14.90
C LEU A 122 -16.60 -7.22 16.38
N TYR A 123 -15.63 -7.52 17.22
CA TYR A 123 -15.70 -7.31 18.67
C TYR A 123 -14.61 -6.34 19.11
N GLN A 124 -14.97 -5.37 19.94
CA GLN A 124 -14.00 -4.45 20.51
C GLN A 124 -12.96 -5.22 21.32
N GLY A 125 -11.68 -4.95 21.05
CA GLY A 125 -10.55 -5.63 21.68
C GLY A 125 -10.05 -6.86 20.92
N GLU A 126 -10.71 -7.30 19.85
CA GLU A 126 -10.21 -8.40 19.02
C GLU A 126 -9.05 -7.94 18.11
N LEU A 127 -8.23 -8.92 17.69
CA LEU A 127 -7.07 -8.71 16.83
C LEU A 127 -7.17 -9.60 15.60
N LEU A 128 -7.17 -9.02 14.40
CA LEU A 128 -7.34 -9.77 13.16
C LEU A 128 -6.12 -9.65 12.25
N LYS A 129 -5.69 -10.76 11.65
CA LYS A 129 -4.82 -10.73 10.46
C LYS A 129 -5.69 -10.42 9.24
N PHE A 130 -5.29 -9.44 8.45
CA PHE A 130 -6.03 -9.04 7.25
C PHE A 130 -5.08 -8.78 6.09
N ASN A 131 -5.39 -9.32 4.91
CA ASN A 131 -4.52 -9.21 3.75
C ASN A 131 -5.15 -8.41 2.61
N ALA A 132 -4.28 -7.77 1.84
CA ALA A 132 -4.57 -7.09 0.60
C ALA A 132 -3.59 -7.51 -0.49
N ARG A 133 -4.07 -7.58 -1.73
CA ARG A 133 -3.30 -8.02 -2.89
C ARG A 133 -3.48 -7.04 -4.03
N LEU A 134 -2.38 -6.68 -4.68
CA LEU A 134 -2.39 -5.88 -5.90
C LEU A 134 -2.12 -6.78 -7.12
N THR A 135 -3.01 -6.68 -8.10
CA THR A 135 -2.88 -7.40 -9.38
C THR A 135 -2.90 -6.42 -10.53
N ALA A 136 -2.14 -6.71 -11.58
CA ALA A 136 -2.14 -5.97 -12.84
C ALA A 136 -2.46 -6.96 -13.98
N ASP A 137 -3.43 -6.61 -14.81
CA ASP A 137 -3.90 -7.47 -15.91
C ASP A 137 -4.29 -8.91 -15.48
N GLY A 138 -4.73 -9.06 -14.22
CA GLY A 138 -5.12 -10.34 -13.63
C GLY A 138 -3.99 -11.12 -12.95
N GLU A 139 -2.73 -10.70 -13.14
CA GLU A 139 -1.56 -11.34 -12.55
C GLU A 139 -1.08 -10.60 -11.28
N PRO A 140 -0.44 -11.29 -10.32
CA PRO A 140 0.18 -10.64 -9.16
C PRO A 140 1.18 -9.57 -9.60
N LEU A 141 1.07 -8.36 -9.04
CA LEU A 141 2.01 -7.30 -9.32
C LEU A 141 3.30 -7.53 -8.51
N VAL A 142 4.42 -7.77 -9.18
CA VAL A 142 5.74 -8.06 -8.55
C VAL A 142 6.76 -6.91 -8.68
N LEU A 143 6.32 -5.70 -9.02
CA LEU A 143 7.20 -4.55 -9.21
C LEU A 143 7.58 -3.90 -7.86
N ARG A 144 8.67 -4.39 -7.24
CA ARG A 144 9.12 -3.98 -5.89
C ARG A 144 9.20 -2.46 -5.69
N ASP A 145 9.74 -1.72 -6.66
CA ASP A 145 9.88 -0.26 -6.54
C ASP A 145 8.53 0.45 -6.42
N PHE A 146 7.49 -0.08 -7.06
CA PHE A 146 6.13 0.42 -6.92
C PHE A 146 5.52 -0.05 -5.59
N LEU A 147 5.58 -1.36 -5.30
CA LEU A 147 4.98 -1.95 -4.09
C LEU A 147 5.48 -1.29 -2.80
N ASN A 148 6.80 -1.04 -2.70
CA ASN A 148 7.40 -0.36 -1.55
C ASN A 148 6.86 1.06 -1.29
N ARG A 149 6.19 1.66 -2.29
CA ARG A 149 5.58 2.98 -2.22
C ARG A 149 4.08 2.93 -2.07
N VAL A 150 3.43 1.79 -2.24
CA VAL A 150 2.01 1.70 -1.92
C VAL A 150 1.87 1.77 -0.39
N LYS A 151 1.08 2.73 0.09
CA LYS A 151 0.79 2.91 1.52
C LYS A 151 -0.67 2.64 1.79
N LEU A 152 -1.05 1.38 1.85
CA LEU A 152 -2.43 1.00 2.15
C LEU A 152 -2.70 1.12 3.66
N LYS A 153 -3.91 1.55 4.00
CA LYS A 153 -4.41 1.57 5.37
C LYS A 153 -5.88 1.18 5.42
N VAL A 154 -6.30 0.61 6.55
CA VAL A 154 -7.70 0.38 6.88
C VAL A 154 -8.18 1.52 7.76
N THR A 155 -9.29 2.15 7.38
CA THR A 155 -9.94 3.19 8.17
C THR A 155 -11.39 2.86 8.46
N PHE A 156 -11.85 3.12 9.67
CA PHE A 156 -13.25 3.01 10.06
C PHE A 156 -13.86 4.39 10.20
N THR A 157 -14.93 4.64 9.45
CA THR A 157 -15.73 5.87 9.57
C THR A 157 -17.09 5.49 10.11
N LYS A 158 -17.53 6.10 11.22
CA LYS A 158 -18.84 5.79 11.81
C LYS A 158 -19.95 5.98 10.77
N PHE A 159 -20.80 4.98 10.62
CA PHE A 159 -21.85 4.99 9.62
C PHE A 159 -22.96 5.98 10.00
N ILE A 160 -23.41 6.79 9.04
CA ILE A 160 -24.58 7.68 9.17
C ILE A 160 -25.45 7.48 7.94
N GLU A 161 -26.75 7.26 8.15
CA GLU A 161 -27.72 7.00 7.07
C GLU A 161 -27.87 8.20 6.10
N ASN A 162 -27.79 9.43 6.60
CA ASN A 162 -28.00 10.66 5.82
C ASN A 162 -26.77 11.57 5.81
N GLU A 163 -25.62 11.04 5.39
CA GLU A 163 -24.33 11.74 5.38
C GLU A 163 -24.34 13.07 4.58
N GLU A 164 -25.12 13.15 3.50
CA GLU A 164 -25.25 14.36 2.67
C GLU A 164 -25.99 15.51 3.35
N ALA A 165 -26.91 15.19 4.27
CA ALA A 165 -27.67 16.18 5.05
C ALA A 165 -26.89 16.70 6.27
N VAL A 166 -25.75 16.07 6.60
CA VAL A 166 -24.91 16.48 7.72
C VAL A 166 -24.00 17.62 7.28
N VAL A 167 -24.11 18.76 7.99
CA VAL A 167 -23.21 19.91 7.83
C VAL A 167 -21.76 19.44 7.89
N SER A 168 -20.92 19.87 6.93
CA SER A 168 -19.55 19.34 6.72
C SER A 168 -18.66 19.27 7.96
N GLY A 169 -18.88 20.10 8.99
CA GLY A 169 -18.14 20.08 10.26
C GLY A 169 -18.64 19.08 11.32
N LYS A 170 -19.71 18.33 11.03
CA LYS A 170 -20.27 17.29 11.92
C LYS A 170 -20.13 15.87 11.34
N LYS A 171 -19.46 15.72 10.19
CA LYS A 171 -19.20 14.42 9.61
C LYS A 171 -18.19 13.65 10.48
N PRO A 172 -18.36 12.34 10.70
CA PRO A 172 -17.41 11.53 11.43
C PRO A 172 -16.04 11.58 10.75
N SER A 173 -14.98 11.77 11.54
CA SER A 173 -13.62 11.60 11.04
C SER A 173 -13.29 10.12 10.89
N PRO A 174 -12.58 9.72 9.83
CA PRO A 174 -12.05 8.35 9.71
C PRO A 174 -11.03 8.07 10.83
N GLU A 175 -11.20 6.94 11.51
CA GLU A 175 -10.23 6.37 12.45
C GLU A 175 -9.31 5.42 11.67
N VAL A 176 -7.98 5.55 11.81
CA VAL A 176 -7.03 4.60 11.20
C VAL A 176 -6.89 3.40 12.13
N ILE A 177 -7.27 2.22 11.64
CA ILE A 177 -7.23 0.97 12.41
C ILE A 177 -5.89 0.26 12.24
N GLY A 178 -5.34 0.29 11.03
CA GLY A 178 -4.04 -0.31 10.75
C GLY A 178 -3.47 0.10 9.40
N GLU A 179 -2.16 -0.03 9.28
CA GLU A 179 -1.41 0.22 8.05
C GLU A 179 -0.79 -1.09 7.56
N PHE A 180 -0.95 -1.35 6.27
CA PHE A 180 -0.42 -2.56 5.68
C PHE A 180 1.08 -2.50 5.43
N ALA A 181 1.72 -3.67 5.49
CA ALA A 181 3.12 -3.86 5.14
C ALA A 181 3.32 -5.11 4.27
N ASP A 182 4.33 -5.07 3.41
CA ASP A 182 4.82 -6.19 2.59
C ASP A 182 6.36 -6.20 2.75
N ASN A 183 6.81 -6.57 3.95
CA ASN A 183 8.21 -6.47 4.41
C ASN A 183 8.75 -7.76 5.07
N GLY A 184 7.97 -8.84 5.13
CA GLY A 184 8.32 -10.12 5.74
C GLY A 184 8.52 -10.06 7.25
N LYS A 185 7.77 -9.20 7.96
CA LYS A 185 7.84 -9.05 9.42
C LYS A 185 6.46 -9.15 10.07
N GLY A 186 6.43 -9.52 11.34
CA GLY A 186 5.18 -9.63 12.11
C GLY A 186 4.29 -10.70 11.51
N LEU A 187 3.07 -10.34 11.12
CA LEU A 187 2.11 -11.25 10.48
C LEU A 187 2.38 -11.46 8.98
N ASP A 188 3.31 -10.69 8.39
CA ASP A 188 3.69 -10.78 6.99
C ASP A 188 4.78 -11.83 6.76
N GLU A 189 4.46 -12.86 5.97
CA GLU A 189 5.28 -14.07 5.85
C GLU A 189 6.44 -13.92 4.87
N VAL A 190 6.24 -13.17 3.77
CA VAL A 190 7.22 -13.04 2.68
C VAL A 190 7.33 -11.58 2.24
N ALA A 191 8.56 -11.08 2.11
CA ALA A 191 8.80 -9.67 1.78
C ALA A 191 8.80 -9.36 0.27
N GLY A 192 7.94 -8.46 -0.15
CA GLY A 192 7.83 -7.92 -1.51
C GLY A 192 7.17 -8.88 -2.50
N ASP A 193 6.24 -9.71 -2.04
CA ASP A 193 5.51 -10.67 -2.87
C ASP A 193 4.18 -10.10 -3.43
N GLY A 194 3.83 -8.86 -3.06
CA GLY A 194 2.60 -8.19 -3.47
C GLY A 194 1.38 -8.56 -2.61
N VAL A 195 1.57 -9.34 -1.55
CA VAL A 195 0.60 -9.60 -0.49
C VAL A 195 0.93 -8.69 0.68
N PHE A 196 0.13 -7.66 0.83
CA PHE A 196 0.23 -6.75 1.94
C PHE A 196 -0.55 -7.29 3.13
N THR A 197 0.09 -7.37 4.29
CA THR A 197 -0.49 -7.87 5.53
C THR A 197 -0.63 -6.75 6.56
N VAL A 198 -1.72 -6.76 7.33
CA VAL A 198 -1.91 -5.87 8.48
C VAL A 198 -2.46 -6.65 9.66
N GLU A 199 -1.98 -6.29 10.84
CA GLU A 199 -2.59 -6.63 12.13
C GLU A 199 -3.62 -5.54 12.46
N LEU A 200 -4.90 -5.90 12.58
CA LEU A 200 -6.01 -4.99 12.83
C LEU A 200 -6.52 -5.14 14.26
N PRO A 201 -6.06 -4.30 15.20
CA PRO A 201 -6.66 -4.21 16.52
C PRO A 201 -7.99 -3.45 16.42
N ILE A 202 -9.09 -4.07 16.81
CA ILE A 202 -10.40 -3.43 16.79
C ILE A 202 -10.57 -2.61 18.07
N THR A 203 -10.01 -1.40 18.07
CA THR A 203 -10.09 -0.46 19.21
C THR A 203 -11.34 0.42 19.17
N SER A 204 -11.99 0.52 18.01
CA SER A 204 -13.18 1.34 17.80
C SER A 204 -14.29 0.98 18.80
N ALA A 205 -15.01 2.00 19.26
CA ALA A 205 -16.17 1.79 20.13
C ALA A 205 -17.29 1.00 19.42
N PRO A 206 -18.18 0.33 20.17
CA PRO A 206 -19.29 -0.39 19.58
C PRO A 206 -20.18 0.50 18.69
N GLY A 207 -20.55 0.00 17.51
CA GLY A 207 -21.34 0.72 16.53
C GLY A 207 -21.22 0.20 15.10
N LYS A 208 -21.94 0.85 14.17
CA LYS A 208 -21.87 0.56 12.74
C LYS A 208 -20.83 1.45 12.06
N TYR A 209 -19.99 0.86 11.21
CA TYR A 209 -18.90 1.54 10.52
C TYR A 209 -18.87 1.22 9.03
N ARG A 210 -18.35 2.18 8.27
CA ARG A 210 -17.88 2.03 6.90
C ARG A 210 -16.37 1.81 6.97
N ALA A 211 -15.93 0.58 6.74
CA ALA A 211 -14.53 0.21 6.65
C ALA A 211 -14.03 0.49 5.23
N GLN A 212 -12.94 1.23 5.11
CA GLN A 212 -12.34 1.60 3.82
C GLN A 212 -10.86 1.22 3.80
N ILE A 213 -10.42 0.62 2.70
CA ILE A 213 -9.02 0.36 2.41
C ILE A 213 -8.58 1.34 1.34
N THR A 214 -7.66 2.24 1.68
CA THR A 214 -7.23 3.36 0.83
C THR A 214 -5.71 3.47 0.76
N SER A 215 -5.18 4.08 -0.31
CA SER A 215 -3.75 4.44 -0.38
C SER A 215 -3.53 5.84 0.20
N GLY A 216 -2.65 5.98 1.18
CA GLY A 216 -2.37 7.23 1.87
C GLY A 216 -1.54 8.25 1.08
N ASN A 217 -0.85 7.82 0.01
CA ASN A 217 0.10 8.67 -0.73
C ASN A 217 -0.20 8.80 -2.24
N GLY A 218 -1.40 8.40 -2.68
CA GLY A 218 -1.86 8.66 -4.05
C GLY A 218 -1.25 7.76 -5.15
N VAL A 219 -0.34 6.85 -4.79
CA VAL A 219 0.19 5.82 -5.70
C VAL A 219 -0.93 4.90 -6.22
N PHE A 220 -2.03 4.76 -5.48
CA PHE A 220 -3.22 4.04 -5.90
C PHE A 220 -4.48 4.82 -5.50
N MET A 221 -5.42 4.98 -6.43
CA MET A 221 -6.56 5.90 -6.24
C MET A 221 -7.86 5.21 -5.81
N ARG A 222 -7.96 3.87 -5.90
CA ARG A 222 -9.23 3.19 -5.57
C ARG A 222 -9.29 2.85 -4.09
N ALA A 223 -10.49 2.96 -3.56
CA ALA A 223 -10.84 2.44 -2.25
C ALA A 223 -11.62 1.14 -2.41
N GLN A 224 -11.42 0.19 -1.49
CA GLN A 224 -12.37 -0.88 -1.26
C GLN A 224 -13.16 -0.57 0.01
N GLU A 225 -14.46 -0.84 -0.01
CA GLU A 225 -15.35 -0.46 1.07
C GLU A 225 -16.26 -1.61 1.51
N GLN A 226 -16.50 -1.70 2.81
CA GLN A 226 -17.40 -2.68 3.41
C GLN A 226 -18.07 -2.08 4.66
N GLU A 227 -19.33 -2.44 4.92
CA GLU A 227 -19.98 -2.16 6.20
C GLU A 227 -19.64 -3.25 7.24
N VAL A 228 -19.33 -2.82 8.46
CA VAL A 228 -19.03 -3.69 9.60
C VAL A 228 -19.76 -3.20 10.85
N LEU A 229 -20.04 -4.13 11.77
CA LEU A 229 -20.61 -3.85 13.09
C LEU A 229 -19.60 -4.22 14.16
N VAL A 230 -19.22 -3.25 14.99
CA VAL A 230 -18.39 -3.48 16.16
C VAL A 230 -19.30 -3.67 17.38
N TYR A 231 -19.16 -4.80 18.07
CA TYR A 231 -19.86 -5.14 19.30
C TYR A 231 -18.94 -4.91 20.52
N PRO A 232 -19.48 -4.77 21.74
CA PRO A 232 -18.68 -4.77 22.96
C PRO A 232 -17.83 -6.04 23.09
N THR A 233 -16.76 -6.01 23.89
CA THR A 233 -15.97 -7.22 24.18
C THR A 233 -16.88 -8.34 24.69
N PRO A 234 -16.81 -9.54 24.10
CA PRO A 234 -17.58 -10.71 24.55
C PRO A 234 -16.88 -11.42 25.72
N VAL A 235 -15.76 -10.87 26.22
CA VAL A 235 -15.01 -11.40 27.36
C VAL A 235 -15.11 -10.43 28.52
N GLN A 236 -15.45 -10.95 29.70
CA GLN A 236 -15.54 -10.21 30.95
C GLN A 236 -14.55 -10.80 31.97
N ALA A 237 -13.91 -9.93 32.75
CA ALA A 237 -13.08 -10.32 33.89
C ALA A 237 -13.67 -9.74 35.18
N THR A 238 -13.80 -10.58 36.21
CA THR A 238 -14.32 -10.20 37.53
C THR A 238 -13.30 -10.57 38.61
N PHE A 239 -13.00 -9.63 39.50
CA PHE A 239 -12.17 -9.88 40.68
C PHE A 239 -13.07 -10.16 41.89
N ILE A 240 -12.80 -11.26 42.59
CA ILE A 240 -13.50 -11.68 43.79
C ILE A 240 -12.51 -11.63 44.94
N GLN A 241 -12.70 -10.68 45.84
CA GLN A 241 -11.89 -10.55 47.04
C GLN A 241 -12.31 -11.61 48.07
N SER A 242 -11.35 -12.38 48.56
CA SER A 242 -11.55 -13.27 49.69
C SER A 242 -11.71 -12.47 50.98
N HIS A 243 -12.63 -12.93 51.83
CA HIS A 243 -12.82 -12.42 53.19
C HIS A 243 -12.30 -13.42 54.25
N ASP A 244 -11.68 -14.49 53.81
CA ASP A 244 -11.07 -15.55 54.63
C ASP A 244 -9.57 -15.59 54.33
N GLU A 245 -8.74 -15.55 55.37
CA GLU A 245 -7.28 -15.61 55.23
C GLU A 245 -6.79 -16.93 54.61
N GLU A 246 -7.60 -18.00 54.70
CA GLU A 246 -7.27 -19.31 54.12
C GLU A 246 -7.69 -19.45 52.64
N GLN A 247 -8.50 -18.53 52.12
CA GLN A 247 -8.97 -18.55 50.72
C GLN A 247 -8.27 -17.47 49.90
N PRO A 248 -7.68 -17.79 48.73
CA PRO A 248 -7.08 -16.78 47.87
C PRO A 248 -8.16 -15.92 47.20
N ASN A 249 -7.77 -14.68 46.84
CA ASN A 249 -8.56 -13.88 45.90
C ASN A 249 -8.65 -14.60 44.55
N GLN A 250 -9.76 -14.40 43.84
CA GLN A 250 -9.99 -15.04 42.54
C GLN A 250 -10.16 -13.98 41.45
N VAL A 251 -9.66 -14.29 40.26
CA VAL A 251 -9.99 -13.58 39.03
C VAL A 251 -10.70 -14.57 38.13
N VAL A 252 -11.95 -14.27 37.79
CA VAL A 252 -12.78 -15.10 36.92
C VAL A 252 -12.90 -14.41 35.57
N VAL A 253 -12.43 -15.07 34.52
CA VAL A 253 -12.60 -14.63 33.14
C VAL A 253 -13.65 -15.51 32.49
N SER A 254 -14.69 -14.90 31.92
CA SER A 254 -15.76 -15.62 31.24
C SER A 254 -16.03 -15.00 29.87
N GLY A 255 -16.36 -15.85 28.90
CA GLY A 255 -16.82 -15.46 27.58
C GLY A 255 -18.35 -15.49 27.51
N GLU A 256 -18.94 -14.70 26.64
CA GLU A 256 -20.37 -14.75 26.34
C GLU A 256 -20.71 -16.05 25.59
N GLU A 257 -21.68 -16.78 26.13
CA GLU A 257 -22.12 -18.08 25.61
C GLU A 257 -22.66 -17.95 24.17
N GLY A 258 -22.22 -18.85 23.28
CA GLY A 258 -22.60 -18.83 21.87
C GLY A 258 -21.86 -17.79 21.02
N ILE A 259 -20.97 -16.99 21.62
CA ILE A 259 -20.06 -16.08 20.91
C ILE A 259 -18.61 -16.57 21.00
N ILE A 260 -18.17 -16.94 22.20
CA ILE A 260 -16.85 -17.52 22.43
C ILE A 260 -16.93 -19.04 22.32
N GLU A 261 -15.97 -19.64 21.62
CA GLU A 261 -15.86 -21.09 21.52
C GLU A 261 -15.48 -21.69 22.89
N PRO A 262 -16.21 -22.73 23.38
CA PRO A 262 -15.84 -23.41 24.62
C PRO A 262 -14.38 -23.88 24.61
N GLY A 263 -13.67 -23.71 25.72
CA GLY A 263 -12.23 -24.02 25.83
C GLY A 263 -11.28 -23.06 25.11
N SER A 264 -11.76 -22.04 24.40
CA SER A 264 -10.87 -21.16 23.61
C SER A 264 -10.28 -19.99 24.41
N LEU A 265 -10.68 -19.80 25.67
CA LEU A 265 -10.15 -18.72 26.52
C LEU A 265 -8.83 -19.15 27.16
N ALA A 266 -7.83 -18.28 27.05
CA ALA A 266 -6.59 -18.38 27.80
C ALA A 266 -6.27 -17.00 28.39
N GLY A 267 -5.73 -16.98 29.60
CA GLY A 267 -5.43 -15.77 30.35
C GLY A 267 -4.09 -15.86 31.05
N THR A 268 -3.43 -14.71 31.15
CA THR A 268 -2.25 -14.51 32.01
C THR A 268 -2.54 -13.34 32.92
N ILE A 269 -2.24 -13.49 34.21
CA ILE A 269 -2.39 -12.47 35.24
C ILE A 269 -1.01 -12.20 35.81
N GLU A 270 -0.60 -10.94 35.80
CA GLU A 270 0.62 -10.49 36.47
C GLU A 270 0.24 -9.80 37.79
N HIS A 271 0.71 -10.37 38.90
CA HIS A 271 0.58 -9.81 40.23
C HIS A 271 1.85 -9.04 40.56
N ILE A 272 1.73 -7.73 40.76
CA ILE A 272 2.82 -6.84 41.09
C ILE A 272 2.67 -6.41 42.55
N THR A 273 3.65 -6.73 43.39
CA THR A 273 3.63 -6.32 44.81
C THR A 273 4.01 -4.84 44.96
N PRO A 274 3.77 -4.22 46.14
CA PRO A 274 4.25 -2.86 46.42
C PRO A 274 5.79 -2.69 46.35
N TYR A 275 6.54 -3.78 46.25
CA TYR A 275 8.00 -3.79 46.12
C TYR A 275 8.47 -4.08 44.68
N ASP A 276 7.56 -3.98 43.70
CA ASP A 276 7.78 -4.27 42.28
C ASP A 276 8.14 -5.75 41.98
N ASP A 277 7.87 -6.67 42.90
CA ASP A 277 8.00 -8.11 42.62
C ASP A 277 6.84 -8.58 41.73
N VAL A 278 7.16 -9.25 40.62
CA VAL A 278 6.17 -9.74 39.66
C VAL A 278 5.99 -11.25 39.79
N THR A 279 4.75 -11.69 40.01
CA THR A 279 4.36 -13.10 39.96
C THR A 279 3.34 -13.31 38.83
N THR A 280 3.62 -14.24 37.93
CA THR A 280 2.73 -14.53 36.79
C THR A 280 1.93 -15.80 37.05
N VAL A 281 0.62 -15.74 36.84
CA VAL A 281 -0.31 -16.88 36.88
C VAL A 281 -0.95 -17.03 35.51
N GLN A 282 -1.00 -18.25 34.98
CA GLN A 282 -1.60 -18.55 33.68
C GLN A 282 -2.70 -19.59 33.83
N GLY A 283 -3.71 -19.52 32.97
CA GLY A 283 -4.79 -20.49 32.93
C GLY A 283 -5.50 -20.48 31.58
N SER A 284 -6.21 -21.56 31.29
CA SER A 284 -7.07 -21.70 30.11
C SER A 284 -8.39 -22.33 30.52
N ALA A 285 -9.45 -22.02 29.77
CA ALA A 285 -10.73 -22.68 29.93
C ALA A 285 -10.63 -24.14 29.52
N ASP A 286 -11.38 -24.99 30.21
CA ASP A 286 -11.55 -26.37 29.80
C ASP A 286 -12.47 -26.44 28.57
N PRO A 287 -12.33 -27.46 27.70
CA PRO A 287 -13.12 -27.60 26.47
C PRO A 287 -14.61 -27.91 26.69
N ASP A 288 -15.01 -28.26 27.91
CA ASP A 288 -16.33 -28.80 28.26
C ASP A 288 -17.32 -27.75 28.77
#